data_AF-A0A2T1ELQ8-F1
#
_entry.id   AF-A0A2T1ELQ8-F1
#
_cell.length_a   1.000
_cell.length_b   1.000
_cell.length_c   1.000
_cell.angle_alpha   90.00
_cell.angle_beta   90.00
_cell.angle_gamma   90.00
#
_symmetry.space_group_name_H-M   'P 1'
#
loop_
_entity.id
_entity.type
_entity.pdbx_description
1 polymer ?
#
loop_
_entity_poly.entity_id
_entity_poly.type
_entity_poly.pdbx_seq_one_letter_code
_entity_poly.pdbx_strand_id
1 'polypeptide(L)'
;MSLTVTPETIEFFAQAAIGQVEQPITLHQRGRVRFMATTWFARFYQPNAQTQALAGTHVKVIGREGLTLLVVAVGDDQHQLQMPVARPESHQLGLLGLLQQVNAWFAA
;
A
#
# COMPACT_ATOMS: atom_id res chain seq x y z
N MET A 1 29.27 7.07 -27.98
CA MET A 1 27.80 7.15 -27.92
C MET A 1 27.41 7.27 -26.46
N SER A 2 26.93 8.44 -26.04
CA SER A 2 26.64 8.72 -24.64
C SER A 2 25.17 8.40 -24.37
N LEU A 3 24.92 7.37 -23.56
CA LEU A 3 23.58 7.07 -23.05
C LEU A 3 23.28 8.07 -21.93
N THR A 4 22.51 9.10 -22.22
CA THR A 4 22.00 10.02 -21.19
C THR A 4 20.94 9.27 -20.39
N VAL A 5 21.34 8.66 -19.28
CA VAL A 5 20.41 8.03 -18.33
C VAL A 5 19.70 9.16 -17.60
N THR A 6 18.46 9.45 -17.99
CA THR A 6 17.57 10.32 -17.21
C THR A 6 17.24 9.61 -15.90
N PRO A 7 17.22 10.31 -14.75
CA PRO A 7 16.75 9.70 -13.50
C PRO A 7 15.31 9.24 -13.71
N GLU A 8 15.04 7.94 -13.51
CA GLU A 8 13.68 7.40 -13.63
C GLU A 8 12.86 7.91 -12.44
N THR A 9 11.91 8.81 -12.71
CA THR A 9 10.99 9.33 -11.70
C THR A 9 10.00 8.24 -11.29
N ILE A 10 9.70 8.18 -9.99
CA ILE A 10 8.66 7.29 -9.46
C ILE A 10 7.28 7.86 -9.81
N GLU A 11 6.48 7.07 -10.51
CA GLU A 11 5.08 7.33 -10.83
C GLU A 11 4.18 6.47 -9.93
N PHE A 12 3.53 7.08 -8.95
CA PHE A 12 2.52 6.39 -8.14
C PHE A 12 1.20 6.28 -8.88
N PHE A 13 0.54 5.12 -8.76
CA PHE A 13 -0.80 4.94 -9.28
C PHE A 13 -1.81 5.59 -8.32
N ALA A 14 -2.87 6.18 -8.87
CA ALA A 14 -3.94 6.79 -8.08
C ALA A 14 -4.62 5.79 -7.14
N GLN A 15 -4.65 4.51 -7.52
CA GLN A 15 -5.18 3.42 -6.72
C GLN A 15 -4.21 2.24 -6.77
N ALA A 16 -3.84 1.72 -5.60
CA ALA A 16 -3.08 0.48 -5.51
C ALA A 16 -3.93 -0.70 -6.01
N ALA A 17 -3.30 -1.60 -6.75
CA ALA A 17 -3.96 -2.76 -7.36
C ALA A 17 -3.20 -4.05 -7.04
N ILE A 18 -3.87 -5.19 -7.12
CA ILE A 18 -3.26 -6.48 -6.79
C ILE A 18 -2.53 -7.05 -8.00
N GLY A 19 -1.29 -7.47 -7.78
CA GLY A 19 -0.50 -8.28 -8.70
C GLY A 19 -0.14 -9.63 -8.09
N GLN A 20 0.10 -10.63 -8.93
CA GLN A 20 0.56 -11.94 -8.51
C GLN A 20 2.05 -12.09 -8.80
N VAL A 21 2.84 -12.52 -7.82
CA VAL A 21 4.27 -12.75 -7.99
C VAL A 21 4.49 -14.01 -8.82
N GLU A 22 5.18 -13.89 -9.95
CA GLU A 22 5.58 -15.03 -10.80
C GLU A 22 7.03 -15.44 -10.55
N GLN A 23 7.90 -14.48 -10.24
CA GLN A 23 9.27 -14.74 -9.81
C GLN A 23 9.55 -14.03 -8.49
N PRO A 24 10.22 -14.69 -7.52
CA PRO A 24 10.43 -14.13 -6.20
C PRO A 24 11.08 -12.75 -6.23
N ILE A 25 10.60 -11.86 -5.36
CA ILE A 25 11.18 -10.54 -5.14
C ILE A 25 11.91 -10.58 -3.81
N THR A 26 13.16 -10.14 -3.79
CA THR A 26 13.96 -10.05 -2.56
C THR A 26 14.51 -8.63 -2.40
N LEU A 27 15.12 -8.34 -1.25
CA LEU A 27 15.81 -7.06 -1.00
C LEU A 27 16.87 -6.71 -2.05
N HIS A 28 17.52 -7.72 -2.61
CA HIS A 28 18.68 -7.54 -3.50
C HIS A 28 18.36 -7.89 -4.95
N GLN A 29 17.20 -8.49 -5.21
CA GLN A 29 16.86 -8.99 -6.53
C GLN A 29 15.43 -8.60 -6.92
N ARG A 30 15.33 -7.96 -8.08
CA ARG A 30 14.06 -7.74 -8.79
C ARG A 30 13.43 -9.09 -9.16
N GLY A 31 12.16 -9.25 -8.82
CA GLY A 31 11.37 -10.39 -9.24
C GLY A 31 10.49 -10.05 -10.44
N ARG A 32 9.43 -10.85 -10.63
CA ARG A 32 8.41 -10.61 -11.66
C ARG A 32 7.02 -10.72 -11.07
N VAL A 33 6.15 -9.83 -11.52
CA VAL A 33 4.75 -9.78 -11.12
C VAL A 33 3.88 -9.78 -12.36
N ARG A 34 2.87 -10.64 -12.38
CA ARG A 34 1.76 -10.56 -13.32
C ARG A 34 0.82 -9.45 -12.87
N PHE A 35 0.73 -8.41 -13.67
CA PHE A 35 -0.08 -7.24 -13.42
C PHE A 35 -0.80 -6.84 -14.70
N MET A 36 -2.13 -6.67 -14.63
CA MET A 36 -2.97 -6.38 -15.80
C MET A 36 -2.70 -7.32 -16.99
N ALA A 37 -2.73 -8.63 -16.72
CA ALA A 37 -2.47 -9.72 -17.67
C ALA A 37 -1.07 -9.75 -18.32
N THR A 38 -0.14 -8.88 -17.92
CA THR A 38 1.24 -8.82 -18.44
C THR A 38 2.26 -9.09 -17.33
N THR A 39 3.39 -9.68 -17.66
CA THR A 39 4.49 -9.89 -16.72
C THR A 39 5.43 -8.69 -16.72
N TRP A 40 5.65 -8.12 -15.53
CA TRP A 40 6.52 -6.97 -15.32
C TRP A 40 7.66 -7.32 -14.37
N PHE A 41 8.77 -6.59 -14.48
CA PHE A 41 9.74 -6.57 -13.41
C PHE A 41 9.18 -5.86 -12.19
N ALA A 42 9.54 -6.31 -10.99
CA ALA A 42 9.05 -5.73 -9.75
C ALA A 42 10.13 -5.69 -8.67
N ARG A 43 10.10 -4.62 -7.86
CA ARG A 43 10.91 -4.47 -6.65
C ARG A 43 10.07 -3.92 -5.51
N PHE A 44 10.50 -4.16 -4.26
CA PHE A 44 9.88 -3.52 -3.11
C PHE A 44 10.09 -2.00 -3.18
N TYR A 45 9.05 -1.25 -2.83
CA TYR A 45 9.15 0.21 -2.70
C TYR A 45 10.07 0.61 -1.54
N GLN A 46 9.90 -0.04 -0.39
CA GLN A 46 10.74 0.14 0.79
C GLN A 46 11.41 -1.19 1.16
N PRO A 47 12.74 -1.31 1.03
CA PRO A 47 13.44 -2.56 1.34
C PRO A 47 13.31 -2.95 2.81
N ASN A 48 13.24 -1.99 3.75
CA ASN A 48 13.27 -2.33 5.19
C ASN A 48 11.97 -2.91 5.74
N ALA A 49 10.86 -2.84 5.01
CA ALA A 49 9.59 -3.39 5.46
C ALA A 49 9.45 -4.89 5.16
N GLN A 50 10.10 -5.38 4.09
CA GLN A 50 9.74 -6.67 3.49
C GLN A 50 10.97 -7.41 2.97
N THR A 51 11.24 -8.57 3.57
CA THR A 51 12.45 -9.36 3.27
C THR A 51 12.31 -10.16 1.96
N GLN A 52 11.10 -10.63 1.64
CA GLN A 52 10.87 -11.49 0.48
C GLN A 52 9.37 -11.60 0.11
N ALA A 53 9.09 -11.70 -1.19
CA ALA A 53 7.81 -12.15 -1.71
C ALA A 53 8.04 -13.39 -2.59
N LEU A 54 7.39 -14.50 -2.27
CA LEU A 54 7.53 -15.77 -2.97
C LEU A 54 6.65 -15.83 -4.22
N ALA A 55 7.01 -16.67 -5.19
CA ALA A 55 6.14 -16.93 -6.33
C ALA A 55 4.79 -17.51 -5.88
N GLY A 56 3.72 -17.10 -6.55
CA GLY A 56 2.35 -17.45 -6.24
C GLY A 56 1.67 -16.55 -5.21
N THR A 57 2.40 -15.69 -4.49
CA THR A 57 1.80 -14.76 -3.54
C THR A 57 1.25 -13.50 -4.23
N HIS A 58 0.38 -12.78 -3.53
CA HIS A 58 -0.15 -11.51 -3.99
C HIS A 58 0.59 -10.34 -3.35
N VAL A 59 0.78 -9.28 -4.13
CA VAL A 59 1.37 -8.00 -3.70
C VAL A 59 0.48 -6.84 -4.16
N LYS A 60 0.49 -5.74 -3.42
CA LYS A 60 -0.08 -4.48 -3.87
C LYS A 60 0.94 -3.76 -4.73
N VAL A 61 0.57 -3.47 -5.97
CA VAL A 61 1.30 -2.62 -6.90
C VAL A 61 0.86 -1.18 -6.67
N ILE A 62 1.79 -0.33 -6.26
CA ILE A 62 1.50 1.07 -5.85
C ILE A 62 1.98 2.10 -6.87
N GLY A 63 2.80 1.68 -7.83
CA GLY A 63 3.38 2.56 -8.83
C GLY A 63 4.45 1.87 -9.63
N ARG A 64 5.26 2.66 -10.34
CA ARG A 64 6.39 2.19 -11.12
C ARG A 64 7.53 3.21 -11.13
N GLU A 65 8.72 2.70 -11.40
CA GLU A 65 9.91 3.46 -11.75
C GLU A 65 10.36 2.92 -13.10
N GLY A 66 10.13 3.70 -14.16
CA GLY A 66 10.36 3.24 -15.52
C GLY A 66 9.58 1.96 -15.86
N LEU A 67 10.32 0.90 -16.19
CA LEU A 67 9.78 -0.44 -16.52
C LEU A 67 9.73 -1.40 -15.32
N THR A 68 9.91 -0.89 -14.11
CA THR A 68 9.89 -1.69 -12.88
C THR A 68 8.71 -1.29 -12.01
N LEU A 69 7.84 -2.23 -11.69
CA LEU A 69 6.74 -2.02 -10.74
C LEU A 69 7.26 -1.91 -9.31
N LEU A 70 6.66 -1.01 -8.55
CA LEU A 70 6.88 -0.84 -7.13
C LEU A 70 5.77 -1.54 -6.37
N VAL A 71 6.16 -2.44 -5.47
CA VAL A 71 5.22 -3.30 -4.75
C VAL A 71 5.41 -3.29 -3.25
N VAL A 72 4.33 -3.63 -2.54
CA VAL A 72 4.31 -3.93 -1.11
C VAL A 72 3.48 -5.20 -0.85
N ALA A 73 3.81 -5.98 0.17
CA ALA A 73 3.05 -7.15 0.59
C ALA A 73 1.59 -6.82 0.97
N VAL A 74 0.69 -7.75 0.67
CA VAL A 74 -0.72 -7.68 1.09
C VAL A 74 -0.77 -8.00 2.58
N GLY A 75 -0.97 -6.97 3.42
CA GLY A 75 -0.95 -7.08 4.88
C GLY A 75 -0.22 -5.93 5.59
N ASP A 76 0.61 -5.18 4.84
CA ASP A 76 1.35 -4.00 5.34
C ASP A 76 0.49 -2.72 5.36
N ASP A 77 -0.81 -2.86 5.62
CA ASP A 77 -1.76 -1.74 5.71
C ASP A 77 -1.53 -0.85 6.96
N GLN A 78 -0.51 -1.17 7.77
CA GLN A 78 -0.24 -0.51 9.05
C GLN A 78 0.39 0.89 8.94
N HIS A 79 0.76 1.36 7.73
CA HIS A 79 1.34 2.69 7.55
C HIS A 79 0.73 3.52 6.41
N GLN A 80 -0.47 3.16 5.92
CA GLN A 80 -1.18 4.04 5.00
C GLN A 80 -1.83 5.18 5.80
N LEU A 81 -1.08 6.29 5.88
CA LEU A 81 -1.50 7.65 6.20
C LEU A 81 -3.02 7.80 6.37
N GLN A 82 -3.45 7.94 7.63
CA GLN A 82 -4.78 8.44 7.96
C GLN A 82 -4.93 9.83 7.34
N MET A 83 -5.53 9.90 6.16
CA MET A 83 -6.28 11.09 5.81
C MET A 83 -7.50 11.11 6.73
N PRO A 84 -7.79 12.21 7.45
CA PRO A 84 -9.06 12.34 8.12
C PRO A 84 -10.11 12.40 7.01
N VAL A 85 -10.73 11.27 6.71
CA VAL A 85 -12.04 11.26 6.07
C VAL A 85 -12.94 12.00 7.04
N ALA A 86 -13.11 13.30 6.80
CA ALA A 86 -14.20 14.07 7.34
C ALA A 86 -15.48 13.38 6.86
N ARG A 87 -15.99 12.47 7.68
CA ARG A 87 -17.31 11.86 7.53
C ARG A 87 -18.30 13.01 7.73
N PRO A 88 -19.10 13.40 6.71
CA PRO A 88 -20.20 14.30 6.97
C PRO A 88 -21.21 13.52 7.82
N GLU A 89 -21.28 13.95 9.06
CA GLU A 89 -22.30 13.65 10.05
C GLU A 89 -23.72 13.85 9.50
N SER A 90 -24.33 12.74 9.05
CA SER A 90 -25.76 12.65 8.81
C SER A 90 -26.44 12.14 10.09
N HIS A 91 -27.07 13.07 10.80
CA HIS A 91 -27.96 12.85 11.92
C HIS A 91 -29.06 11.82 11.57
N GLN A 92 -29.14 10.72 12.31
CA GLN A 92 -30.43 10.05 12.52
C GLN A 92 -30.50 9.37 13.89
N LEU A 93 -31.22 10.07 14.76
CA LEU A 93 -31.80 9.75 16.05
C LEU A 93 -32.18 8.27 16.24
N GLY A 94 -31.48 7.60 17.17
CA GLY A 94 -31.98 6.45 17.92
C GLY A 94 -32.01 6.82 19.40
N LEU A 95 -33.20 6.94 19.97
CA LEU A 95 -33.52 7.49 21.31
C LEU A 95 -33.08 6.62 22.50
N LEU A 96 -31.85 6.10 22.54
CA LEU A 96 -31.34 5.22 23.62
C LEU A 96 -29.82 5.33 23.87
N GLY A 97 -29.26 6.53 24.01
CA GLY A 97 -27.82 6.71 24.25
C GLY A 97 -27.40 7.87 25.14
N LEU A 98 -28.33 8.50 25.87
CA LEU A 98 -28.07 9.77 26.58
C LEU A 98 -27.79 9.60 28.10
N LEU A 99 -27.40 8.42 28.59
CA LEU A 99 -27.19 8.23 30.05
C LEU A 99 -25.91 7.47 30.47
N GLN A 100 -24.87 7.40 29.65
CA GLN A 100 -23.62 6.71 30.06
C GLN A 100 -22.34 7.56 30.09
N GLN A 101 -22.41 8.88 29.89
CA GLN A 101 -21.19 9.68 29.75
C GLN A 101 -21.12 10.91 30.69
N VAL A 102 -21.52 10.74 31.94
CA VAL A 102 -21.15 11.69 33.01
C VAL A 102 -20.94 10.93 34.32
N ASN A 103 -19.81 10.23 34.46
CA ASN A 103 -19.42 9.70 35.78
C ASN A 103 -17.92 9.42 35.97
N ALA A 104 -17.03 10.02 35.17
CA ALA A 104 -15.58 9.76 35.30
C ALA A 104 -14.74 11.01 35.65
N TRP A 105 -15.38 12.09 36.13
CA TRP A 105 -14.69 13.36 36.41
C TRP A 105 -15.14 14.03 37.71
N PHE A 106 -15.62 13.31 38.73
CA PHE A 106 -15.78 13.87 40.08
C PHE A 106 -15.68 12.78 41.16
N ALA A 107 -14.46 12.51 41.62
CA ALA A 107 -14.20 12.03 42.98
C ALA A 107 -12.77 12.45 43.37
N ALA A 108 -12.70 13.56 44.10
CA ALA A 108 -11.61 13.91 44.99
C ALA A 108 -11.74 13.12 46.29
#